data_AF-A0AAV8WCY7-F1
#
_entry.id   AF-A0AAV8WCY7-F1
#
_cell.length_a   1.000
_cell.length_b   1.000
_cell.length_c   1.000
_cell.angle_alpha   90.00
_cell.angle_beta   90.00
_cell.angle_gamma   90.00
#
_symmetry.space_group_name_H-M   'P 1'
#
loop_
_entity.id
_entity.type
_entity.pdbx_description
1 polymer ?
#
loop_
_entity_poly.entity_id
_entity_poly.type
_entity_poly.pdbx_seq_one_letter_code
_entity_poly.pdbx_strand_id
1 'polypeptide(L)'
;MATTGKFHSRAKQPKLTGGDHSIEECNHRLHDKYIHFKPMKATDDKEKIQIYDGKETRDLIVPSRQPLDVPAILPNSEFQRLKKQAQVVTLQDRMAMLEEAERQKNALAMESAMRKENLLKAQKRQMAVLGSKLDTVESEAASKNLYLLKRSQDLIIEQDDRVKAANGVILAAKCRAIRNAQISEKKLIEKQLQEENKRLDMMMEQQRQKKIIVEEKKREVDKKKMVRYTKEIKQQMKENELLRLMEMEKIEEESKLLNKALIQMQKEEQQKQQAKKETQAKMREEFKKANVEVENYKLLKLEEQRIAEMRIQQFMKGKAEREEAREKELAAEKAAKEMEIARLRAQQEKAQDYRAQMDEMNALRMYEEKEKEWRDKEKAAALKRKQMVEDLKQCRAKQLEDIRKQQAVALARDEEDFMKVAKVQRMLLDKDLVEKKKREEQKLKHKKELLRQINDKEREKIMQHQEKFEDGKVQRLEYEINDRKVEDYLKDKIDRLRENNVPEQYIKDIERQLKIKKQEK
;
A
#
# COMPACT_ATOMS: atom_id res chain seq x y z
N MET A 1 -20.42 -3.60 19.48
CA MET A 1 -21.40 -2.81 20.28
C MET A 1 -22.46 -3.76 20.79
N ALA A 2 -22.65 -3.90 22.10
CA ALA A 2 -23.69 -4.74 22.69
C ALA A 2 -24.88 -3.87 23.13
N THR A 3 -26.01 -3.96 22.43
CA THR A 3 -27.21 -3.20 22.74
C THR A 3 -28.03 -3.91 23.81
N THR A 4 -28.20 -3.27 24.96
CA THR A 4 -29.00 -3.80 26.07
C THR A 4 -30.50 -3.68 25.78
N GLY A 5 -31.12 -4.78 25.37
CA GLY A 5 -32.56 -4.84 25.12
C GLY A 5 -33.39 -4.60 26.37
N LYS A 6 -34.07 -3.45 26.46
CA LYS A 6 -35.03 -3.14 27.54
C LYS A 6 -36.32 -3.95 27.36
N PHE A 7 -36.42 -5.09 28.04
CA PHE A 7 -37.68 -5.83 28.17
C PHE A 7 -38.75 -4.94 28.82
N HIS A 8 -39.75 -4.55 28.03
CA HIS A 8 -40.94 -3.87 28.54
C HIS A 8 -41.96 -4.92 28.99
N SER A 9 -42.00 -5.20 30.29
CA SER A 9 -43.08 -5.98 30.88
C SER A 9 -44.38 -5.15 30.84
N ARG A 10 -45.20 -5.35 29.80
CA ARG A 10 -46.62 -4.94 29.83
C ARG A 10 -47.30 -5.70 30.95
N ALA A 11 -47.39 -5.10 32.13
CA ALA A 11 -48.28 -5.57 33.18
C ALA A 11 -49.71 -5.58 32.62
N LYS A 12 -50.30 -6.77 32.49
CA LYS A 12 -51.74 -6.88 32.24
C LYS A 12 -52.43 -6.23 33.42
N GLN A 13 -53.30 -5.24 33.16
CA GLN A 13 -54.20 -4.75 34.19
C GLN A 13 -55.02 -5.93 34.73
N PRO A 14 -55.32 -5.97 36.04
CA PRO A 14 -56.22 -6.97 36.58
C PRO A 14 -57.57 -6.80 35.89
N LYS A 15 -58.03 -7.85 35.20
CA LYS A 15 -59.42 -7.88 34.74
C LYS A 15 -60.31 -7.79 35.98
N LEU A 16 -61.22 -6.82 36.03
CA LEU A 16 -62.32 -6.88 36.99
C LEU A 16 -63.03 -8.22 36.79
N THR A 17 -63.03 -9.05 37.82
CA THR A 17 -63.76 -10.31 37.84
C THR A 17 -65.23 -9.97 37.96
N GLY A 18 -66.01 -10.30 36.92
CA GLY A 18 -67.43 -10.00 36.87
C GLY A 18 -68.19 -10.61 38.05
N GLY A 19 -69.07 -9.80 38.65
CA GLY A 19 -69.88 -10.19 39.80
C GLY A 19 -70.90 -9.14 40.22
N ASP A 20 -71.12 -8.11 39.41
CA ASP A 20 -72.10 -7.05 39.63
C ASP A 20 -73.29 -7.30 38.70
N HIS A 21 -74.37 -7.86 39.23
CA HIS A 21 -75.67 -7.98 38.57
C HIS A 21 -76.76 -7.52 39.55
N SER A 22 -77.83 -6.92 39.04
CA SER A 22 -78.87 -6.34 39.90
C SER A 22 -79.75 -7.44 40.55
N ILE A 23 -80.57 -7.06 41.54
CA ILE A 23 -81.59 -7.96 42.13
C ILE A 23 -82.56 -8.50 41.07
N GLU A 24 -82.76 -7.79 39.97
CA GLU A 24 -83.66 -8.19 38.87
C GLU A 24 -83.03 -9.26 37.96
N GLU A 25 -81.71 -9.41 37.99
CA GLU A 25 -80.94 -10.28 37.09
C GLU A 25 -80.57 -11.64 37.71
N CYS A 26 -80.76 -11.85 39.02
CA CYS A 26 -80.41 -13.11 39.68
C CYS A 26 -81.22 -13.41 40.96
N ASN A 27 -82.00 -14.51 40.93
CA ASN A 27 -82.85 -14.96 42.05
C ASN A 27 -82.23 -16.07 42.93
N HIS A 28 -80.90 -16.22 42.95
CA HIS A 28 -80.25 -17.23 43.80
C HIS A 28 -80.24 -16.81 45.28
N ARG A 29 -81.01 -17.55 46.09
CA ARG A 29 -81.08 -17.41 47.56
C ARG A 29 -80.49 -18.64 48.26
N LEU A 30 -79.82 -18.42 49.38
CA LEU A 30 -79.53 -19.46 50.39
C LEU A 30 -80.04 -18.95 51.74
N HIS A 31 -80.79 -19.79 52.47
CA HIS A 31 -81.41 -19.42 53.76
C HIS A 31 -82.19 -18.07 53.67
N ASP A 32 -83.04 -17.95 52.65
CA ASP A 32 -83.87 -16.78 52.32
C ASP A 32 -83.15 -15.44 52.06
N LYS A 33 -81.81 -15.43 52.04
CA LYS A 33 -81.00 -14.25 51.70
C LYS A 33 -80.43 -14.38 50.28
N TYR A 34 -80.44 -13.27 49.53
CA TYR A 34 -79.84 -13.20 48.20
C TYR A 34 -78.32 -13.28 48.29
N ILE A 35 -77.70 -14.22 47.56
CA ILE A 35 -76.28 -14.55 47.69
C ILE A 35 -75.37 -13.43 47.11
N HIS A 36 -75.93 -12.58 46.23
CA HIS A 36 -75.21 -11.50 45.56
C HIS A 36 -75.61 -10.09 46.05
N PHE A 37 -76.45 -9.97 47.09
CA PHE A 37 -76.84 -8.67 47.62
C PHE A 37 -75.71 -8.01 48.40
N LYS A 38 -75.27 -6.86 47.92
CA LYS A 38 -74.24 -6.02 48.54
C LYS A 38 -74.86 -4.64 48.81
N PRO A 39 -75.04 -4.22 50.08
CA PRO A 39 -75.71 -2.95 50.38
C PRO A 39 -74.88 -1.78 49.83
N MET A 40 -75.55 -0.80 49.22
CA MET A 40 -74.88 0.34 48.58
C MET A 40 -74.11 1.21 49.58
N LYS A 41 -74.53 1.23 50.85
CA LYS A 41 -73.78 1.87 51.94
C LYS A 41 -73.58 0.87 53.08
N ALA A 42 -72.42 0.94 53.73
CA ALA A 42 -72.08 0.07 54.87
C ALA A 42 -72.98 0.27 56.12
N THR A 43 -73.87 1.27 56.07
CA THR A 43 -74.80 1.74 57.10
C THR A 43 -76.26 1.34 56.85
N ASP A 44 -76.56 0.66 55.74
CA ASP A 44 -77.90 0.13 55.46
C ASP A 44 -78.14 -1.17 56.28
N ASP A 45 -79.40 -1.41 56.68
CA ASP A 45 -79.87 -2.55 57.49
C ASP A 45 -79.17 -2.77 58.86
N LYS A 46 -78.66 -1.71 59.50
CA LYS A 46 -78.07 -1.78 60.86
C LYS A 46 -78.66 -0.75 61.80
N GLU A 47 -78.90 -1.16 63.05
CA GLU A 47 -79.36 -0.29 64.13
C GLU A 47 -78.32 0.80 64.45
N LYS A 48 -78.81 2.03 64.59
CA LYS A 48 -78.00 3.22 64.87
C LYS A 48 -78.50 3.90 66.12
N ILE A 49 -77.57 4.39 66.94
CA ILE A 49 -77.87 5.23 68.10
C ILE A 49 -77.30 6.63 67.80
N GLN A 50 -78.16 7.65 67.88
CA GLN A 50 -77.73 9.05 67.76
C GLN A 50 -77.34 9.57 69.14
N ILE A 51 -76.13 10.13 69.25
CA ILE A 51 -75.65 10.76 70.48
C ILE A 51 -75.47 12.25 70.21
N TYR A 52 -76.01 13.08 71.10
CA TYR A 52 -75.92 14.53 71.08
C TYR A 52 -74.87 15.01 72.08
N ASP A 53 -73.64 15.24 71.62
CA ASP A 53 -72.70 16.11 72.33
C ASP A 53 -72.90 17.55 71.86
N GLY A 54 -72.73 18.52 72.76
CA GLY A 54 -73.23 19.91 72.62
C GLY A 54 -72.70 20.77 71.46
N LYS A 55 -72.02 20.20 70.46
CA LYS A 55 -71.65 20.87 69.20
C LYS A 55 -71.83 20.03 67.92
N GLU A 56 -72.15 18.74 67.97
CA GLU A 56 -72.37 17.93 66.76
C GLU A 56 -73.09 16.59 67.06
N THR A 57 -74.03 16.19 66.21
CA THR A 57 -74.74 14.90 66.31
C THR A 57 -73.95 13.80 65.62
N ARG A 58 -73.77 12.64 66.26
CA ARG A 58 -73.08 11.48 65.68
C ARG A 58 -73.94 10.22 65.68
N ASP A 59 -74.01 9.57 64.52
CA ASP A 59 -74.64 8.26 64.34
C ASP A 59 -73.61 7.14 64.59
N LEU A 60 -73.78 6.36 65.65
CA LEU A 60 -72.96 5.16 65.90
C LEU A 60 -73.74 3.89 65.50
N ILE A 61 -73.10 3.00 64.75
CA ILE A 61 -73.65 1.71 64.36
C ILE A 61 -73.44 0.70 65.50
N VAL A 62 -74.51 0.02 65.92
CA VAL A 62 -74.43 -1.01 66.96
C VAL A 62 -73.84 -2.32 66.37
N PRO A 63 -72.76 -2.90 66.94
CA PRO A 63 -72.23 -4.18 66.46
C PRO A 63 -73.17 -5.35 66.77
N SER A 64 -73.68 -6.03 65.74
CA SER A 64 -74.49 -7.23 65.89
C SER A 64 -73.65 -8.40 66.43
N ARG A 65 -74.16 -9.10 67.45
CA ARG A 65 -73.48 -10.25 68.08
C ARG A 65 -73.76 -11.61 67.42
N GLN A 66 -74.51 -11.64 66.32
CA GLN A 66 -74.80 -12.86 65.56
C GLN A 66 -73.65 -13.15 64.56
N PRO A 67 -73.18 -14.40 64.45
CA PRO A 67 -72.16 -14.74 63.46
C PRO A 67 -72.68 -14.56 62.03
N LEU A 68 -71.83 -13.98 61.17
CA LEU A 68 -72.11 -13.81 59.74
C LEU A 68 -71.92 -15.16 59.01
N ASP A 69 -72.95 -16.00 59.03
CA ASP A 69 -72.97 -17.25 58.29
C ASP A 69 -73.28 -16.98 56.80
N VAL A 70 -72.23 -16.60 56.06
CA VAL A 70 -72.30 -16.29 54.63
C VAL A 70 -71.46 -17.32 53.86
N PRO A 71 -72.08 -18.21 53.06
CA PRO A 71 -71.36 -19.28 52.36
C PRO A 71 -70.51 -18.72 51.21
N ALA A 72 -69.19 -18.96 51.26
CA ALA A 72 -68.26 -18.55 50.21
C ALA A 72 -67.92 -19.74 49.28
N ILE A 73 -68.06 -19.54 47.97
CA ILE A 73 -67.79 -20.57 46.95
C ILE A 73 -66.33 -20.48 46.49
N LEU A 74 -65.53 -21.53 46.74
CA LEU A 74 -64.13 -21.61 46.31
C LEU A 74 -64.00 -22.38 44.99
N PRO A 75 -63.30 -21.85 43.95
CA PRO A 75 -63.12 -22.55 42.68
C PRO A 75 -62.15 -23.73 42.80
N ASN A 76 -62.44 -24.82 42.07
CA ASN A 76 -61.69 -26.08 42.14
C ASN A 76 -60.19 -25.94 41.79
N SER A 77 -59.83 -24.95 40.96
CA SER A 77 -58.42 -24.62 40.66
C SER A 77 -57.66 -24.08 41.88
N GLU A 78 -58.29 -23.24 42.71
CA GLU A 78 -57.71 -22.79 43.97
C GLU A 78 -57.70 -23.89 45.02
N PHE A 79 -58.75 -24.71 45.10
CA PHE A 79 -58.76 -25.89 45.96
C PHE A 79 -57.60 -26.84 45.65
N GLN A 80 -57.33 -27.14 44.37
CA GLN A 80 -56.19 -27.96 43.97
C GLN A 80 -54.84 -27.28 44.22
N ARG A 81 -54.74 -25.96 44.05
CA ARG A 81 -53.53 -25.19 44.39
C ARG A 81 -53.23 -25.29 45.89
N LEU A 82 -54.22 -25.03 46.73
CA LEU A 82 -54.11 -25.10 48.19
C LEU A 82 -53.79 -26.54 48.63
N LYS A 83 -54.43 -27.55 48.05
CA LYS A 83 -54.14 -28.97 48.32
C LYS A 83 -52.70 -29.35 47.98
N LYS A 84 -52.13 -28.84 46.88
CA LYS A 84 -50.71 -29.04 46.52
C LYS A 84 -49.76 -28.26 47.43
N GLN A 85 -50.13 -27.06 47.86
CA GLN A 85 -49.32 -26.23 48.78
C GLN A 85 -49.35 -26.75 50.24
N ALA A 86 -50.43 -27.42 50.65
CA ALA A 86 -50.56 -28.04 51.96
C ALA A 86 -49.79 -29.37 52.08
N GLN A 87 -49.36 -29.97 50.98
CA GLN A 87 -48.55 -31.19 51.00
C GLN A 87 -47.10 -30.85 51.39
N VAL A 88 -46.69 -31.26 52.59
CA VAL A 88 -45.31 -31.10 53.08
C VAL A 88 -44.39 -32.04 52.30
N VAL A 89 -43.67 -31.50 51.31
CA VAL A 89 -42.69 -32.23 50.51
C VAL A 89 -41.52 -32.63 51.39
N THR A 90 -41.31 -33.94 51.58
CA THR A 90 -40.17 -34.46 52.35
C THR A 90 -38.87 -34.39 51.54
N LEU A 91 -37.72 -34.60 52.20
CA LEU A 91 -36.44 -34.69 51.51
C LEU A 91 -36.40 -35.84 50.49
N GLN A 92 -37.08 -36.96 50.77
CA GLN A 92 -37.19 -38.10 49.87
C GLN A 92 -38.01 -37.76 48.62
N ASP A 93 -39.17 -37.12 48.79
CA ASP A 93 -40.00 -36.66 47.66
C ASP A 93 -39.23 -35.69 46.76
N ARG A 94 -38.45 -34.79 47.36
CA ARG A 94 -37.62 -33.83 46.61
C ARG A 94 -36.49 -34.51 45.85
N MET A 95 -35.89 -35.57 46.38
CA MET A 95 -34.91 -36.39 45.66
C MET A 95 -35.56 -37.17 44.51
N ALA A 96 -36.72 -37.79 44.73
CA ALA A 96 -37.46 -38.50 43.70
C ALA A 96 -37.86 -37.58 42.53
N MET A 97 -38.36 -36.36 42.81
CA MET A 97 -38.67 -35.36 41.78
C MET A 97 -37.44 -34.92 40.97
N LEU A 98 -36.27 -34.81 41.60
CA LEU A 98 -35.02 -34.49 40.91
C LEU A 98 -34.58 -35.67 40.02
N GLU A 99 -34.69 -36.90 40.52
CA GLU A 99 -34.33 -38.10 39.77
C GLU A 99 -35.26 -38.32 38.57
N GLU A 100 -36.58 -38.13 38.71
CA GLU A 100 -37.52 -38.19 37.59
C GLU A 100 -37.25 -37.09 36.54
N ALA A 101 -36.95 -35.87 36.98
CA ALA A 101 -36.57 -34.78 36.07
C ALA A 101 -35.26 -35.08 35.33
N GLU A 102 -34.28 -35.71 36.00
CA GLU A 102 -33.03 -36.14 35.38
C GLU A 102 -33.24 -37.30 34.40
N ARG A 103 -34.06 -38.30 34.74
CA ARG A 103 -34.46 -39.39 33.83
C ARG A 103 -35.15 -38.85 32.57
N GLN A 104 -36.10 -37.92 32.72
CA GLN A 104 -36.78 -37.27 31.58
C GLN A 104 -35.82 -36.47 30.70
N LYS A 105 -34.91 -35.69 31.31
CA LYS A 105 -33.87 -34.95 30.60
C LYS A 105 -32.93 -35.88 29.82
N ASN A 106 -32.53 -37.00 30.42
CA ASN A 106 -31.66 -38.00 29.81
C ASN A 106 -32.36 -38.75 28.66
N ALA A 107 -33.65 -39.06 28.80
CA ALA A 107 -34.45 -39.63 27.71
C ALA A 107 -34.54 -38.69 26.49
N LEU A 108 -34.84 -37.40 26.71
CA LEU A 108 -34.88 -36.39 25.64
C LEU A 108 -33.50 -36.16 24.99
N ALA A 109 -32.43 -36.22 25.77
CA ALA A 109 -31.06 -36.15 25.24
C ALA A 109 -30.71 -37.38 24.39
N MET A 110 -31.13 -38.58 24.80
CA MET A 110 -30.92 -39.83 24.06
C MET A 110 -31.73 -39.85 22.75
N GLU A 111 -32.99 -39.41 22.76
CA GLU A 111 -33.79 -39.27 21.54
C GLU A 111 -33.16 -38.27 20.56
N SER A 112 -32.68 -37.13 21.07
CA SER A 112 -31.97 -36.11 20.28
C SER A 112 -30.67 -36.66 19.68
N ALA A 113 -29.91 -37.46 20.44
CA ALA A 113 -28.70 -38.12 19.95
C ALA A 113 -29.01 -39.14 18.85
N MET A 114 -30.01 -40.01 19.03
CA MET A 114 -30.45 -40.96 18.01
C MET A 114 -30.95 -40.26 16.74
N ARG A 115 -31.68 -39.15 16.87
CA ARG A 115 -32.12 -38.34 15.72
C ARG A 115 -30.93 -37.77 14.95
N LYS A 116 -29.93 -37.24 15.65
CA LYS A 116 -28.68 -36.71 15.05
C LYS A 116 -27.87 -37.82 14.37
N GLU A 117 -27.78 -39.00 14.97
CA GLU A 117 -27.10 -40.16 14.39
C GLU A 117 -27.81 -40.68 13.14
N ASN A 118 -29.15 -40.75 13.15
CA ASN A 118 -29.95 -41.16 12.00
C ASN A 118 -29.83 -40.16 10.83
N LEU A 119 -29.81 -38.85 11.10
CA LEU A 119 -29.52 -37.82 10.10
C LEU A 119 -28.11 -38.00 9.50
N LEU A 120 -27.10 -38.24 10.33
CA LEU A 120 -25.72 -38.46 9.87
C LEU A 120 -25.58 -39.77 9.06
N LYS A 121 -26.30 -40.82 9.42
CA LYS A 121 -26.41 -42.08 8.64
C LYS A 121 -27.11 -41.86 7.30
N ALA A 122 -28.17 -41.06 7.25
CA ALA A 122 -28.85 -40.70 6.00
C ALA A 122 -27.94 -39.84 5.09
N GLN A 123 -27.27 -38.84 5.64
CA GLN A 123 -26.31 -38.00 4.91
C GLN A 123 -25.14 -38.82 4.35
N LYS A 124 -24.59 -39.77 5.12
CA LYS A 124 -23.54 -40.70 4.64
C LYS A 124 -24.00 -41.57 3.46
N ARG A 125 -25.29 -41.91 3.37
CA ARG A 125 -25.87 -42.64 2.21
C ARG A 125 -26.12 -41.74 0.99
N GLN A 126 -26.07 -40.42 1.16
CA GLN A 126 -26.16 -39.43 0.08
C GLN A 126 -24.79 -38.93 -0.39
N MET A 127 -23.70 -39.28 0.29
CA MET A 127 -22.34 -39.05 -0.22
C MET A 127 -22.13 -39.87 -1.50
N ALA A 128 -21.40 -39.31 -2.45
CA ALA A 128 -21.21 -39.91 -3.76
C ALA A 128 -20.65 -41.33 -3.65
N VAL A 129 -21.31 -42.29 -4.31
CA VAL A 129 -20.76 -43.63 -4.50
C VAL A 129 -19.62 -43.50 -5.52
N LEU A 130 -18.49 -44.15 -5.22
CA LEU A 130 -17.29 -44.13 -6.06
C LEU A 130 -17.65 -44.59 -7.50
N GLY A 131 -17.29 -43.80 -8.51
CA GLY A 131 -17.66 -44.03 -9.91
C GLY A 131 -19.06 -43.56 -10.33
N SER A 132 -19.79 -42.84 -9.48
CA SER A 132 -21.05 -42.18 -9.86
C SER A 132 -20.81 -40.92 -10.71
N LYS A 133 -21.84 -40.46 -11.46
CA LYS A 133 -21.75 -39.18 -12.19
C LYS A 133 -21.46 -37.99 -11.26
N LEU A 134 -21.94 -38.05 -10.02
CA LEU A 134 -21.67 -37.02 -9.02
C LEU A 134 -20.19 -37.01 -8.63
N ASP A 135 -19.61 -38.17 -8.33
CA ASP A 135 -18.18 -38.36 -8.05
C ASP A 135 -17.28 -37.84 -9.19
N THR A 136 -17.65 -38.07 -10.46
CA THR A 136 -16.90 -37.50 -11.60
C THR A 136 -16.94 -35.97 -11.66
N VAL A 137 -18.09 -35.36 -11.33
CA VAL A 137 -18.25 -33.89 -11.31
C VAL A 137 -17.57 -33.27 -10.09
N GLU A 138 -17.63 -33.93 -8.93
CA GLU A 138 -16.92 -33.52 -7.71
C GLU A 138 -15.40 -33.65 -7.87
N SER A 139 -14.90 -34.71 -8.51
CA SER A 139 -13.49 -34.89 -8.90
C SER A 139 -13.01 -33.84 -9.90
N GLU A 140 -13.81 -33.52 -10.92
CA GLU A 140 -13.51 -32.39 -11.82
C GLU A 140 -13.50 -31.04 -11.08
N ALA A 141 -14.46 -30.79 -10.19
CA ALA A 141 -14.53 -29.57 -9.40
C ALA A 141 -13.34 -29.46 -8.43
N ALA A 142 -12.95 -30.56 -7.76
CA ALA A 142 -11.76 -30.66 -6.93
C ALA A 142 -10.48 -30.40 -7.74
N SER A 143 -10.36 -30.96 -8.94
CA SER A 143 -9.22 -30.76 -9.85
C SER A 143 -9.14 -29.30 -10.34
N LYS A 144 -10.27 -28.68 -10.67
CA LYS A 144 -10.36 -27.26 -11.04
C LYS A 144 -10.00 -26.36 -9.85
N ASN A 145 -10.48 -26.67 -8.65
CA ASN A 145 -10.13 -25.95 -7.42
C ASN A 145 -8.64 -26.10 -7.07
N LEU A 146 -8.07 -27.30 -7.19
CA LEU A 146 -6.64 -27.55 -7.00
C LEU A 146 -5.79 -26.73 -7.99
N TYR A 147 -6.19 -26.70 -9.27
CA TYR A 147 -5.54 -25.87 -10.29
C TYR A 147 -5.64 -24.38 -9.98
N LEU A 148 -6.80 -23.88 -9.53
CA LEU A 148 -6.98 -22.48 -9.12
C LEU A 148 -6.11 -22.14 -7.90
N LEU A 149 -6.04 -23.02 -6.89
CA LEU A 149 -5.17 -22.87 -5.73
C LEU A 149 -3.69 -22.85 -6.14
N LYS A 150 -3.23 -23.82 -6.94
CA LYS A 150 -1.86 -23.85 -7.45
C LYS A 150 -1.53 -22.60 -8.28
N ARG A 151 -2.41 -22.19 -9.18
CA ARG A 151 -2.24 -20.95 -9.97
C ARG A 151 -2.18 -19.70 -9.08
N SER A 152 -2.96 -19.64 -8.00
CA SER A 152 -2.88 -18.52 -7.05
C SER A 152 -1.56 -18.51 -6.28
N GLN A 153 -1.02 -19.67 -5.91
CA GLN A 153 0.30 -19.80 -5.28
C GLN A 153 1.42 -19.41 -6.25
N ASP A 154 1.37 -19.89 -7.50
CA ASP A 154 2.30 -19.50 -8.56
C ASP A 154 2.28 -17.97 -8.77
N LEU A 155 1.11 -17.35 -8.81
CA LEU A 155 0.97 -15.88 -8.95
C LEU A 155 1.51 -15.10 -7.75
N ILE A 156 1.38 -15.62 -6.52
CA ILE A 156 1.98 -15.02 -5.32
C ILE A 156 3.51 -15.11 -5.40
N ILE A 157 4.05 -16.26 -5.83
CA ILE A 157 5.49 -16.46 -6.02
C ILE A 157 6.03 -15.57 -7.16
N GLU A 158 5.28 -15.38 -8.25
CA GLU A 158 5.64 -14.45 -9.33
C GLU A 158 5.65 -12.97 -8.91
N GLN A 159 5.05 -12.61 -7.77
CA GLN A 159 5.18 -11.27 -7.21
C GLN A 159 6.47 -11.06 -6.40
N ASP A 160 7.24 -12.10 -6.06
CA ASP A 160 8.56 -11.96 -5.45
C ASP A 160 9.53 -11.27 -6.42
N ASP A 161 10.26 -10.26 -5.94
CA ASP A 161 11.14 -9.44 -6.79
C ASP A 161 12.29 -10.25 -7.41
N ARG A 162 12.70 -11.36 -6.79
CA ARG A 162 13.69 -12.29 -7.37
C ARG A 162 13.12 -12.99 -8.61
N VAL A 163 11.84 -13.36 -8.57
CA VAL A 163 11.13 -13.99 -9.70
C VAL A 163 10.87 -12.97 -10.80
N LYS A 164 10.55 -11.72 -10.46
CA LYS A 164 10.47 -10.61 -11.43
C LYS A 164 11.81 -10.33 -12.11
N ALA A 165 12.91 -10.28 -11.35
CA ALA A 165 14.25 -10.15 -11.90
C ALA A 165 14.61 -11.32 -12.83
N ALA A 166 14.27 -12.55 -12.43
CA ALA A 166 14.43 -13.73 -13.28
C ALA A 166 13.61 -13.68 -14.57
N ASN A 167 12.37 -13.22 -14.51
CA ASN A 167 11.54 -13.01 -15.70
C ASN A 167 12.19 -12.00 -16.67
N GLY A 168 12.80 -10.93 -16.16
CA GLY A 168 13.56 -9.97 -16.95
C GLY A 168 14.78 -10.58 -17.64
N VAL A 169 15.57 -11.37 -16.91
CA VAL A 169 16.74 -12.12 -17.45
C VAL A 169 16.31 -13.12 -18.53
N ILE A 170 15.25 -13.90 -18.27
CA ILE A 170 14.68 -14.86 -19.24
C ILE A 170 14.19 -14.15 -20.50
N LEU A 171 13.52 -12.99 -20.37
CA LEU A 171 13.07 -12.20 -21.51
C LEU A 171 14.26 -11.65 -22.32
N ALA A 172 15.29 -11.12 -21.66
CA ALA A 172 16.51 -10.66 -22.33
C ALA A 172 17.22 -11.78 -23.09
N ALA A 173 17.29 -12.99 -22.50
CA ALA A 173 17.83 -14.18 -23.15
C ALA A 173 17.02 -14.61 -24.38
N LYS A 174 15.67 -14.62 -24.29
CA LYS A 174 14.78 -14.87 -25.45
C LYS A 174 15.02 -13.87 -26.58
N CYS A 175 15.09 -12.57 -26.27
CA CYS A 175 15.40 -11.53 -27.25
C CYS A 175 16.79 -11.71 -27.90
N ARG A 176 17.79 -12.17 -27.14
CA ARG A 176 19.13 -12.48 -27.65
C ARG A 176 19.14 -13.71 -28.55
N ALA A 177 18.37 -14.74 -28.23
CA ALA A 177 18.20 -15.93 -29.06
C ALA A 177 17.57 -15.59 -30.42
N ILE A 178 16.45 -14.84 -30.41
CA ILE A 178 15.78 -14.38 -31.64
C ILE A 178 16.71 -13.50 -32.47
N ARG A 179 17.42 -12.54 -31.86
CA ARG A 179 18.39 -11.68 -32.57
C ARG A 179 19.51 -12.50 -33.22
N ASN A 180 20.06 -13.50 -32.53
CA ASN A 180 21.11 -14.34 -33.09
C ASN A 180 20.59 -15.20 -34.25
N ALA A 181 19.37 -15.74 -34.16
CA ALA A 181 18.71 -16.44 -35.27
C ALA A 181 18.56 -15.52 -36.49
N GLN A 182 18.02 -14.31 -36.31
CA GLN A 182 17.89 -13.30 -37.38
C GLN A 182 19.24 -12.90 -38.01
N ILE A 183 20.31 -12.79 -37.21
CA ILE A 183 21.66 -12.53 -37.73
C ILE A 183 22.16 -13.71 -38.57
N SER A 184 21.88 -14.95 -38.15
CA SER A 184 22.27 -16.14 -38.92
C SER A 184 21.48 -16.27 -40.23
N GLU A 185 20.19 -15.98 -40.21
CA GLU A 185 19.31 -15.93 -41.36
C GLU A 185 19.75 -14.84 -42.36
N LYS A 186 20.01 -13.61 -41.88
CA LYS A 186 20.53 -12.53 -42.72
C LYS A 186 21.85 -12.92 -43.41
N LYS A 187 22.77 -13.58 -42.69
CA LYS A 187 24.04 -14.08 -43.27
C LYS A 187 23.82 -15.19 -44.29
N LEU A 188 22.79 -16.03 -44.13
CA LEU A 188 22.43 -17.05 -45.11
C LEU A 188 21.88 -16.41 -46.39
N ILE A 189 20.94 -15.47 -46.25
CA ILE A 189 20.38 -14.68 -47.37
C ILE A 189 21.49 -13.93 -48.11
N GLU A 190 22.42 -13.30 -47.39
CA GLU A 190 23.57 -12.60 -47.99
C GLU A 190 24.45 -13.54 -48.81
N LYS A 191 24.73 -14.76 -48.33
CA LYS A 191 25.48 -15.77 -49.10
C LYS A 191 24.71 -16.22 -50.36
N GLN A 192 23.43 -16.52 -50.23
CA GLN A 192 22.58 -16.92 -51.36
C GLN A 192 22.52 -15.81 -52.43
N LEU A 193 22.40 -14.55 -52.01
CA LEU A 193 22.43 -13.40 -52.91
C LEU A 193 23.80 -13.25 -53.59
N GLN A 194 24.92 -13.46 -52.88
CA GLN A 194 26.26 -13.46 -53.48
C GLN A 194 26.45 -14.61 -54.49
N GLU A 195 25.86 -15.78 -54.25
CA GLU A 195 25.92 -16.93 -55.15
C GLU A 195 25.11 -16.69 -56.44
N GLU A 196 23.88 -16.18 -56.33
CA GLU A 196 23.06 -15.82 -57.50
C GLU A 196 23.63 -14.62 -58.27
N ASN A 197 24.21 -13.61 -57.59
CA ASN A 197 24.90 -12.51 -58.28
C ASN A 197 26.10 -13.04 -59.10
N LYS A 198 26.94 -13.92 -58.53
CA LYS A 198 28.03 -14.57 -59.29
C LYS A 198 27.52 -15.34 -60.50
N ARG A 199 26.40 -16.06 -60.37
CA ARG A 199 25.76 -16.79 -61.46
C ARG A 199 25.26 -15.85 -62.56
N LEU A 200 24.70 -14.71 -62.21
CA LEU A 200 24.28 -13.66 -63.15
C LEU A 200 25.47 -13.00 -63.84
N ASP A 201 26.54 -12.66 -63.09
CA ASP A 201 27.78 -12.10 -63.65
C ASP A 201 28.43 -13.04 -64.67
N MET A 202 28.49 -14.35 -64.37
CA MET A 202 28.95 -15.38 -65.31
C MET A 202 28.08 -15.43 -66.58
N MET A 203 26.76 -15.32 -66.46
CA MET A 203 25.85 -15.27 -67.61
C MET A 203 26.06 -14.01 -68.45
N MET A 204 26.24 -12.85 -67.80
CA MET A 204 26.48 -11.57 -68.45
C MET A 204 27.83 -11.54 -69.18
N GLU A 205 28.88 -12.10 -68.58
CA GLU A 205 30.20 -12.22 -69.23
C GLU A 205 30.15 -13.18 -70.42
N GLN A 206 29.45 -14.31 -70.32
CA GLN A 206 29.19 -15.18 -71.48
C GLN A 206 28.43 -14.47 -72.61
N GLN A 207 27.45 -13.61 -72.28
CA GLN A 207 26.75 -12.79 -73.28
C GLN A 207 27.66 -11.73 -73.89
N ARG A 208 28.51 -11.08 -73.09
CA ARG A 208 29.52 -10.11 -73.56
C ARG A 208 30.52 -10.76 -74.52
N GLN A 209 31.08 -11.92 -74.17
CA GLN A 209 31.97 -12.69 -75.04
C GLN A 209 31.30 -13.08 -76.35
N LYS A 210 30.05 -13.57 -76.32
CA LYS A 210 29.26 -13.86 -77.53
C LYS A 210 29.08 -12.62 -78.41
N LYS A 211 28.79 -11.45 -77.84
CA LYS A 211 28.67 -10.19 -78.58
C LYS A 211 29.99 -9.77 -79.23
N ILE A 212 31.12 -9.88 -78.52
CA ILE A 212 32.46 -9.60 -79.05
C ILE A 212 32.77 -10.51 -80.25
N ILE A 213 32.55 -11.82 -80.13
CA ILE A 213 32.77 -12.79 -81.22
C ILE A 213 31.90 -12.48 -82.45
N VAL A 214 30.66 -12.03 -82.25
CA VAL A 214 29.77 -11.60 -83.36
C VAL A 214 30.30 -10.33 -84.02
N GLU A 215 30.79 -9.37 -83.24
CA GLU A 215 31.36 -8.13 -83.77
C GLU A 215 32.68 -8.38 -84.53
N GLU A 216 33.57 -9.24 -84.01
CA GLU A 216 34.79 -9.66 -84.69
C GLU A 216 34.50 -10.34 -86.02
N LYS A 217 33.54 -11.27 -86.06
CA LYS A 217 33.08 -11.89 -87.32
C LYS A 217 32.55 -10.85 -88.31
N LYS A 218 31.83 -9.83 -87.85
CA LYS A 218 31.40 -8.72 -88.71
C LYS A 218 32.59 -7.92 -89.24
N ARG A 219 33.53 -7.52 -88.37
CA ARG A 219 34.77 -6.83 -88.74
C ARG A 219 35.62 -7.64 -89.73
N GLU A 220 35.67 -8.97 -89.62
CA GLU A 220 36.32 -9.83 -90.61
C GLU A 220 35.62 -9.80 -91.97
N VAL A 221 34.29 -9.91 -91.99
CA VAL A 221 33.51 -9.83 -93.24
C VAL A 221 33.73 -8.49 -93.91
N ASP A 222 33.71 -7.40 -93.15
CA ASP A 222 33.92 -6.05 -93.70
C ASP A 222 35.39 -5.84 -94.16
N LYS A 223 36.40 -6.37 -93.44
CA LYS A 223 37.79 -6.46 -93.95
C LYS A 223 37.87 -7.24 -95.27
N LYS A 224 37.21 -8.41 -95.36
CA LYS A 224 37.18 -9.23 -96.58
C LYS A 224 36.52 -8.50 -97.75
N LYS A 225 35.46 -7.71 -97.52
CA LYS A 225 34.87 -6.80 -98.53
C LYS A 225 35.85 -5.71 -98.95
N MET A 226 36.47 -5.00 -98.00
CA MET A 226 37.43 -3.92 -98.29
C MET A 226 38.62 -4.40 -99.12
N VAL A 227 39.14 -5.62 -98.85
CA VAL A 227 40.19 -6.23 -99.68
C VAL A 227 39.71 -6.54 -101.11
N ARG A 228 38.44 -6.93 -101.31
CA ARG A 228 37.86 -7.12 -102.66
C ARG A 228 37.73 -5.79 -103.40
N TYR A 229 37.08 -4.80 -102.79
CA TYR A 229 36.97 -3.45 -103.37
C TYR A 229 38.35 -2.83 -103.69
N THR A 230 39.35 -3.02 -102.83
CA THR A 230 40.73 -2.55 -103.09
C THR A 230 41.37 -3.25 -104.30
N LYS A 231 41.07 -4.53 -104.54
CA LYS A 231 41.55 -5.25 -105.73
C LYS A 231 40.84 -4.76 -106.99
N GLU A 232 39.53 -4.56 -106.93
CA GLU A 232 38.71 -4.05 -108.04
C GLU A 232 39.16 -2.64 -108.46
N ILE A 233 39.35 -1.72 -107.51
CA ILE A 233 39.88 -0.37 -107.77
C ILE A 233 41.29 -0.43 -108.38
N LYS A 234 42.18 -1.29 -107.86
CA LYS A 234 43.53 -1.48 -108.44
C LYS A 234 43.49 -2.04 -109.86
N GLN A 235 42.49 -2.83 -110.20
CA GLN A 235 42.29 -3.32 -111.56
C GLN A 235 41.80 -2.20 -112.48
N GLN A 236 40.79 -1.43 -112.06
CA GLN A 236 40.31 -0.23 -112.78
C GLN A 236 41.42 0.81 -113.00
N MET A 237 42.33 1.00 -112.03
CA MET A 237 43.50 1.87 -112.22
C MET A 237 44.42 1.37 -113.34
N LYS A 238 44.73 0.07 -113.38
CA LYS A 238 45.54 -0.52 -114.47
C LYS A 238 44.87 -0.43 -115.83
N GLU A 239 43.56 -0.66 -115.88
CA GLU A 239 42.76 -0.52 -117.12
C GLU A 239 42.78 0.94 -117.61
N ASN A 240 42.65 1.92 -116.71
CA ASN A 240 42.78 3.34 -117.03
C ASN A 240 44.21 3.76 -117.42
N GLU A 241 45.25 3.19 -116.81
CA GLU A 241 46.65 3.43 -117.20
C GLU A 241 46.94 2.88 -118.61
N LEU A 242 46.41 1.70 -118.93
CA LEU A 242 46.52 1.08 -120.25
C LEU A 242 45.73 1.87 -121.32
N LEU A 243 44.54 2.38 -120.99
CA LEU A 243 43.79 3.30 -121.86
C LEU A 243 44.57 4.58 -122.15
N ARG A 244 45.20 5.20 -121.13
CA ARG A 244 46.07 6.38 -121.34
C ARG A 244 47.29 6.05 -122.21
N LEU A 245 47.91 4.89 -122.02
CA LEU A 245 49.03 4.46 -122.87
C LEU A 245 48.60 4.35 -124.34
N MET A 246 47.47 3.70 -124.64
CA MET A 246 46.93 3.63 -126.01
C MET A 246 46.54 5.01 -126.57
N GLU A 247 46.09 5.94 -125.73
CA GLU A 247 45.79 7.31 -126.14
C GLU A 247 47.07 8.11 -126.46
N MET A 248 48.13 7.93 -125.67
CA MET A 248 49.46 8.49 -125.96
C MET A 248 50.08 7.90 -127.23
N GLU A 249 49.93 6.59 -127.48
CA GLU A 249 50.37 5.95 -128.73
C GLU A 249 49.64 6.54 -129.96
N LYS A 250 48.32 6.76 -129.87
CA LYS A 250 47.56 7.45 -130.93
C LYS A 250 48.04 8.88 -131.15
N ILE A 251 48.27 9.65 -130.08
CA ILE A 251 48.80 11.02 -130.16
C ILE A 251 50.20 11.03 -130.79
N GLU A 252 51.03 10.01 -130.55
CA GLU A 252 52.31 9.86 -131.25
C GLU A 252 52.15 9.54 -132.74
N GLU A 253 51.21 8.67 -133.14
CA GLU A 253 50.92 8.39 -134.55
C GLU A 253 50.38 9.63 -135.28
N GLU A 254 49.44 10.34 -134.66
CA GLU A 254 48.94 11.63 -135.12
C GLU A 254 50.05 12.68 -135.19
N SER A 255 50.96 12.73 -134.22
CA SER A 255 52.13 13.63 -134.24
C SER A 255 53.14 13.27 -135.34
N LYS A 256 53.33 11.97 -135.63
CA LYS A 256 54.16 11.51 -136.77
C LYS A 256 53.52 11.89 -138.12
N LEU A 257 52.19 11.85 -138.23
CA LEU A 257 51.44 12.33 -139.40
C LEU A 257 51.48 13.87 -139.52
N LEU A 258 51.27 14.57 -138.41
CA LEU A 258 51.31 16.04 -138.33
C LEU A 258 52.71 16.57 -138.67
N ASN A 259 53.78 15.94 -138.21
CA ASN A 259 55.15 16.32 -138.58
C ASN A 259 55.42 16.14 -140.07
N LYS A 260 54.91 15.07 -140.70
CA LYS A 260 55.00 14.91 -142.16
C LYS A 260 54.27 16.04 -142.89
N ALA A 261 53.06 16.39 -142.44
CA ALA A 261 52.32 17.54 -142.98
C ALA A 261 53.04 18.88 -142.73
N LEU A 262 53.66 19.06 -141.56
CA LEU A 262 54.41 20.27 -141.20
C LEU A 262 55.67 20.44 -142.05
N ILE A 263 56.39 19.36 -142.37
CA ILE A 263 57.54 19.39 -143.28
C ILE A 263 57.09 19.76 -144.71
N GLN A 264 55.93 19.24 -145.15
CA GLN A 264 55.30 19.64 -146.42
C GLN A 264 54.97 21.15 -146.42
N MET A 265 54.33 21.62 -145.35
CA MET A 265 53.94 23.02 -145.18
C MET A 265 55.14 23.95 -145.03
N GLN A 266 56.25 23.53 -144.40
CA GLN A 266 57.47 24.33 -144.29
C GLN A 266 58.13 24.58 -145.65
N LYS A 267 58.03 23.64 -146.61
CA LYS A 267 58.49 23.90 -147.99
C LYS A 267 57.65 24.97 -148.68
N GLU A 268 56.34 25.00 -148.45
CA GLU A 268 55.45 26.07 -148.96
C GLU A 268 55.61 27.39 -148.19
N GLU A 269 55.86 27.33 -146.88
CA GLU A 269 56.07 28.51 -146.02
C GLU A 269 57.41 29.19 -146.34
N GLN A 270 58.47 28.45 -146.72
CA GLN A 270 59.69 29.05 -147.24
C GLN A 270 59.43 29.87 -148.52
N GLN A 271 58.58 29.37 -149.43
CA GLN A 271 58.14 30.11 -150.62
C GLN A 271 57.31 31.35 -150.25
N LYS A 272 56.44 31.26 -149.22
CA LYS A 272 55.62 32.40 -148.74
C LYS A 272 56.37 33.43 -147.88
N GLN A 273 57.40 33.04 -147.13
CA GLN A 273 58.17 33.96 -146.29
C GLN A 273 59.13 34.83 -147.10
N GLN A 274 59.56 34.36 -148.28
CA GLN A 274 60.20 35.21 -149.28
C GLN A 274 59.27 36.38 -149.66
N ALA A 275 57.97 36.15 -149.86
CA ALA A 275 56.98 37.21 -150.13
C ALA A 275 56.59 38.05 -148.89
N LYS A 276 56.44 37.46 -147.69
CA LYS A 276 56.01 38.21 -146.48
C LYS A 276 57.06 39.17 -145.90
N LYS A 277 58.37 38.94 -146.14
CA LYS A 277 59.41 39.91 -145.72
C LYS A 277 59.24 41.27 -146.38
N GLU A 278 58.61 41.32 -147.55
CA GLU A 278 58.30 42.57 -148.28
C GLU A 278 57.21 43.41 -147.58
N THR A 279 56.47 42.87 -146.59
CA THR A 279 55.26 43.53 -146.05
C THR A 279 55.35 44.03 -144.60
N GLN A 280 56.06 43.35 -143.70
CA GLN A 280 55.89 43.54 -142.24
C GLN A 280 56.59 44.77 -141.62
N ALA A 281 57.28 45.60 -142.41
CA ALA A 281 58.02 46.77 -141.93
C ALA A 281 57.15 47.97 -141.45
N LYS A 282 55.83 47.80 -141.25
CA LYS A 282 54.85 48.91 -141.31
C LYS A 282 54.02 49.26 -140.04
N MET A 283 54.13 48.59 -138.87
CA MET A 283 52.98 48.53 -137.90
C MET A 283 53.21 48.50 -136.34
N ARG A 284 54.28 49.03 -135.71
CA ARG A 284 54.68 48.56 -134.33
C ARG A 284 54.62 49.50 -133.09
N GLU A 285 53.80 50.56 -133.01
CA GLU A 285 54.10 51.69 -132.07
C GLU A 285 53.17 51.97 -130.84
N GLU A 286 52.13 51.18 -130.51
CA GLU A 286 51.00 51.66 -129.67
C GLU A 286 51.06 51.58 -128.10
N PHE A 287 51.03 50.38 -127.50
CA PHE A 287 50.06 50.11 -126.39
C PHE A 287 50.69 49.88 -124.98
N LYS A 288 50.26 50.59 -123.90
CA LYS A 288 50.98 50.49 -122.58
C LYS A 288 50.42 51.01 -121.21
N LYS A 289 49.11 51.12 -120.87
CA LYS A 289 48.66 51.80 -119.60
C LYS A 289 47.43 51.21 -118.84
N ALA A 290 47.55 50.92 -117.52
CA ALA A 290 46.47 50.71 -116.51
C ALA A 290 47.01 50.70 -115.04
N ASN A 291 46.17 50.92 -113.99
CA ASN A 291 46.42 50.70 -112.51
C ASN A 291 45.19 51.21 -111.64
N VAL A 292 44.94 50.91 -110.33
CA VAL A 292 45.29 49.74 -109.45
C VAL A 292 44.57 49.61 -108.05
N GLU A 293 44.11 50.67 -107.35
CA GLU A 293 43.95 50.70 -105.86
C GLU A 293 42.61 50.19 -105.21
N VAL A 294 42.61 49.74 -103.92
CA VAL A 294 41.39 49.19 -103.20
C VAL A 294 41.27 49.36 -101.65
N GLU A 295 42.09 48.71 -100.81
CA GLU A 295 41.64 47.91 -99.62
C GLU A 295 41.13 48.62 -98.32
N ASN A 296 41.50 49.87 -98.01
CA ASN A 296 41.73 50.31 -96.61
C ASN A 296 40.52 50.43 -95.63
N TYR A 297 39.93 49.33 -95.11
CA TYR A 297 38.81 49.37 -94.12
C TYR A 297 38.62 48.10 -93.22
N LYS A 298 38.76 48.16 -91.85
CA LYS A 298 38.29 47.05 -90.93
C LYS A 298 38.27 47.16 -89.36
N LEU A 299 38.56 48.28 -88.67
CA LEU A 299 39.19 48.21 -87.31
C LEU A 299 38.43 48.59 -85.99
N LEU A 300 37.09 48.76 -85.93
CA LEU A 300 36.43 49.56 -84.84
C LEU A 300 35.53 48.85 -83.77
N LYS A 301 35.69 47.57 -83.38
CA LYS A 301 34.56 46.82 -82.74
C LYS A 301 34.74 46.05 -81.39
N LEU A 302 35.74 46.33 -80.53
CA LEU A 302 36.12 45.39 -79.45
C LEU A 302 35.84 45.77 -77.96
N GLU A 303 35.41 46.99 -77.61
CA GLU A 303 35.67 47.52 -76.24
C GLU A 303 34.55 47.36 -75.17
N GLU A 304 33.33 46.88 -75.51
CA GLU A 304 32.13 47.11 -74.64
C GLU A 304 31.83 46.08 -73.52
N GLN A 305 32.51 44.94 -73.42
CA GLN A 305 31.96 43.77 -72.66
C GLN A 305 32.35 43.61 -71.17
N ARG A 306 33.07 44.54 -70.54
CA ARG A 306 33.81 44.26 -69.27
C ARG A 306 33.11 44.59 -67.92
N ILE A 307 31.90 45.17 -67.89
CA ILE A 307 31.35 45.80 -66.65
C ILE A 307 30.25 44.99 -65.91
N ALA A 308 29.77 43.86 -66.43
CA ALA A 308 28.52 43.24 -65.97
C ALA A 308 28.57 42.37 -64.68
N GLU A 309 29.71 41.84 -64.24
CA GLU A 309 29.74 40.66 -63.34
C GLU A 309 29.81 40.92 -61.82
N MET A 310 29.92 42.18 -61.35
CA MET A 310 30.28 42.45 -59.94
C MET A 310 29.12 42.53 -58.91
N ARG A 311 27.88 42.15 -59.26
CA ARG A 311 26.67 42.50 -58.46
C ARG A 311 25.95 41.37 -57.71
N ILE A 312 26.42 40.12 -57.75
CA ILE A 312 25.62 38.94 -57.37
C ILE A 312 25.93 38.35 -55.96
N GLN A 313 26.99 38.77 -55.26
CA GLN A 313 27.52 38.03 -54.10
C GLN A 313 27.05 38.46 -52.69
N GLN A 314 26.12 39.42 -52.51
CA GLN A 314 25.79 39.97 -51.17
C GLN A 314 24.46 39.51 -50.53
N PHE A 315 23.64 38.66 -51.15
CA PHE A 315 22.27 38.38 -50.69
C PHE A 315 22.10 37.16 -49.74
N MET A 316 23.14 36.35 -49.48
CA MET A 316 22.97 34.99 -48.93
C MET A 316 23.31 34.79 -47.43
N LYS A 317 23.62 35.84 -46.65
CA LYS A 317 23.95 35.69 -45.21
C LYS A 317 22.78 35.92 -44.22
N GLY A 318 21.63 36.43 -44.66
CA GLY A 318 20.47 36.72 -43.79
C GLY A 318 19.54 35.54 -43.48
N LYS A 319 20.01 34.29 -43.46
CA LYS A 319 19.15 33.09 -43.35
C LYS A 319 19.35 32.25 -42.07
N ALA A 320 20.24 32.69 -41.18
CA ALA A 320 20.56 32.05 -39.90
C ALA A 320 19.63 32.46 -38.74
N GLU A 321 18.62 33.28 -39.02
CA GLU A 321 17.51 33.69 -38.14
C GLU A 321 16.51 32.52 -37.91
N ARG A 322 17.02 31.32 -37.64
CA ARG A 322 16.23 30.08 -37.46
C ARG A 322 16.69 29.24 -36.27
N GLU A 323 17.57 29.77 -35.42
CA GLU A 323 17.87 29.25 -34.08
C GLU A 323 17.08 29.96 -32.96
N GLU A 324 15.90 30.51 -33.32
CA GLU A 324 14.83 30.94 -32.41
C GLU A 324 14.36 29.81 -31.44
N ALA A 325 14.57 28.55 -31.83
CA ALA A 325 13.84 27.38 -31.37
C ALA A 325 13.87 27.01 -29.86
N ARG A 326 14.98 27.18 -29.12
CA ARG A 326 15.30 26.27 -27.98
C ARG A 326 15.42 26.81 -26.57
N GLU A 327 15.52 28.12 -26.33
CA GLU A 327 15.82 28.64 -24.98
C GLU A 327 14.63 29.27 -24.22
N LYS A 328 13.38 28.95 -24.60
CA LYS A 328 12.18 29.56 -24.00
C LYS A 328 11.06 28.60 -23.53
N GLU A 329 11.36 27.32 -23.28
CA GLU A 329 10.34 26.34 -22.79
C GLU A 329 10.46 25.89 -21.32
N LEU A 330 11.53 26.22 -20.57
CA LEU A 330 11.65 25.83 -19.15
C LEU A 330 11.57 27.02 -18.19
N ALA A 331 10.50 27.81 -18.37
CA ALA A 331 10.11 28.92 -17.51
C ALA A 331 8.88 28.59 -16.62
N ALA A 332 8.64 27.31 -16.33
CA ALA A 332 7.50 26.81 -15.55
C ALA A 332 7.97 26.02 -14.32
N GLU A 333 7.12 26.00 -13.27
CA GLU A 333 7.30 25.24 -12.01
C GLU A 333 8.72 25.30 -11.38
N LYS A 334 9.05 26.21 -10.45
CA LYS A 334 8.24 26.77 -9.34
C LYS A 334 7.49 25.70 -8.54
N ALA A 335 7.38 25.92 -7.23
CA ALA A 335 6.48 25.16 -6.34
C ALA A 335 6.82 23.68 -6.06
N ALA A 336 8.10 23.38 -5.77
CA ALA A 336 8.45 22.41 -4.71
C ALA A 336 9.02 23.14 -3.48
N LYS A 337 8.41 24.29 -3.16
CA LYS A 337 8.50 24.93 -1.85
C LYS A 337 8.13 23.89 -0.78
N GLU A 338 8.87 23.91 0.33
CA GLU A 338 8.32 23.73 1.67
C GLU A 338 7.43 22.49 1.92
N MET A 339 8.00 21.43 2.48
CA MET A 339 7.71 21.04 3.87
C MET A 339 8.42 19.75 4.28
N GLU A 340 9.55 19.89 4.98
CA GLU A 340 9.87 19.14 6.20
C GLU A 340 10.93 19.99 6.94
N ILE A 341 10.65 20.62 8.08
CA ILE A 341 10.19 20.09 9.38
C ILE A 341 11.23 19.15 10.01
N ALA A 342 11.55 19.46 11.27
CA ALA A 342 12.14 18.55 12.25
C ALA A 342 13.48 17.88 11.90
N ARG A 343 14.57 18.64 12.00
CA ARG A 343 15.78 18.08 12.64
C ARG A 343 16.50 19.08 13.54
N LEU A 344 16.22 18.95 14.85
CA LEU A 344 16.89 19.60 16.00
C LEU A 344 16.56 21.10 16.16
N ARG A 345 15.96 21.63 17.24
CA ARG A 345 15.62 21.13 18.60
C ARG A 345 16.82 20.68 19.46
N ALA A 346 16.90 21.30 20.65
CA ALA A 346 17.70 20.95 21.83
C ALA A 346 19.19 21.34 21.87
N GLN A 347 19.49 22.47 22.53
CA GLN A 347 20.42 22.50 23.68
C GLN A 347 20.25 23.78 24.53
N GLN A 348 19.88 23.60 25.82
CA GLN A 348 20.19 24.43 27.03
C GLN A 348 19.64 25.89 27.07
N GLU A 349 18.84 26.39 28.04
CA GLU A 349 18.60 26.11 29.48
C GLU A 349 19.83 26.36 30.38
N LYS A 350 19.95 27.36 31.28
CA LYS A 350 19.05 28.17 32.15
C LYS A 350 18.83 27.62 33.59
N ALA A 351 19.88 27.77 34.40
CA ALA A 351 19.98 27.65 35.87
C ALA A 351 21.08 28.67 36.32
N GLN A 352 21.15 29.25 37.54
CA GLN A 352 20.42 29.11 38.80
C GLN A 352 20.68 30.38 39.67
N ASP A 353 19.81 30.69 40.64
CA ASP A 353 19.97 31.77 41.64
C ASP A 353 20.25 31.20 43.05
N TYR A 354 21.06 31.88 43.88
CA TYR A 354 20.89 31.98 45.35
C TYR A 354 21.98 32.85 46.03
N ARG A 355 21.59 33.87 46.81
CA ARG A 355 22.16 34.17 48.17
C ARG A 355 21.46 35.34 48.85
N ALA A 356 20.87 35.07 50.00
CA ALA A 356 20.45 36.06 51.00
C ALA A 356 21.19 35.76 52.32
N GLN A 357 21.68 36.79 53.02
CA GLN A 357 22.08 36.80 54.44
C GLN A 357 22.72 38.16 54.80
N MET A 358 22.22 38.84 55.85
CA MET A 358 22.94 39.64 56.88
C MET A 358 21.97 40.56 57.65
N ASP A 359 21.91 40.47 58.98
CA ASP A 359 21.13 41.36 59.89
C ASP A 359 21.47 41.10 61.39
N GLU A 360 21.95 42.08 62.22
CA GLU A 360 21.99 41.99 63.72
C GLU A 360 22.45 43.27 64.55
N MET A 361 21.96 43.40 65.82
CA MET A 361 22.54 44.04 67.07
C MET A 361 22.15 45.46 67.67
N ASN A 362 21.74 45.50 68.99
CA ASN A 362 22.15 46.39 70.15
C ASN A 362 21.05 46.91 71.20
N ALA A 363 21.29 46.91 72.56
CA ALA A 363 20.55 47.67 73.65
C ALA A 363 21.02 47.55 75.20
N LEU A 364 20.70 48.53 76.13
CA LEU A 364 20.30 48.48 77.63
C LEU A 364 21.10 49.06 78.92
N ARG A 365 20.34 49.65 79.95
CA ARG A 365 20.32 49.50 81.50
C ARG A 365 20.77 50.59 82.61
N MET A 366 20.18 50.57 83.88
CA MET A 366 20.40 51.34 85.22
C MET A 366 19.71 50.68 86.53
N TYR A 367 20.06 50.96 87.85
CA TYR A 367 19.27 50.65 89.17
C TYR A 367 19.84 51.08 90.62
N GLU A 368 19.02 51.11 91.74
CA GLU A 368 19.28 50.91 93.28
C GLU A 368 18.75 51.88 94.45
N GLU A 369 18.71 51.41 95.75
CA GLU A 369 18.49 52.00 97.15
C GLU A 369 17.14 51.94 97.99
N LYS A 370 17.13 51.48 99.30
CA LYS A 370 16.12 51.71 100.42
C LYS A 370 16.40 50.94 101.76
N GLU A 371 15.87 51.36 102.93
CA GLU A 371 16.07 50.58 104.20
C GLU A 371 14.97 50.58 105.34
N LYS A 372 15.02 51.41 106.42
CA LYS A 372 15.49 50.96 107.77
C LYS A 372 14.56 50.76 109.03
N GLU A 373 13.25 51.03 109.07
CA GLU A 373 12.48 51.16 110.37
C GLU A 373 11.97 49.86 111.04
N TRP A 374 11.76 49.82 112.38
CA TRP A 374 11.28 48.58 113.08
C TRP A 374 10.58 48.60 114.48
N ARG A 375 11.16 49.17 115.57
CA ARG A 375 11.25 48.49 116.91
C ARG A 375 10.02 48.34 117.88
N ASP A 376 9.93 49.14 118.97
CA ASP A 376 9.50 48.83 120.38
C ASP A 376 8.16 48.09 120.72
N LYS A 377 7.49 47.50 119.74
CA LYS A 377 6.13 46.91 119.79
C LYS A 377 6.00 45.58 120.57
N GLU A 378 6.90 45.29 121.51
CA GLU A 378 7.23 43.92 121.92
C GLU A 378 6.57 43.37 123.22
N LYS A 379 6.78 44.00 124.38
CA LYS A 379 6.62 43.31 125.69
C LYS A 379 5.18 43.05 126.15
N ALA A 380 4.29 44.06 126.12
CA ALA A 380 2.91 43.89 126.63
C ALA A 380 2.09 42.87 125.83
N ALA A 381 2.49 42.60 124.58
CA ALA A 381 1.91 41.52 123.79
C ALA A 381 2.17 40.12 124.40
N ALA A 382 3.22 39.93 125.20
CA ALA A 382 3.70 38.60 125.62
C ALA A 382 2.74 37.77 126.50
N LEU A 383 1.98 38.38 127.42
CA LEU A 383 1.20 37.62 128.40
C LEU A 383 -0.21 37.26 127.89
N LYS A 384 -0.87 38.19 127.18
CA LYS A 384 -2.07 37.86 126.36
C LYS A 384 -1.71 36.86 125.25
N ARG A 385 -0.52 36.96 124.64
CA ARG A 385 0.00 35.91 123.74
C ARG A 385 0.01 34.54 124.44
N LYS A 386 0.37 34.40 125.72
CA LYS A 386 0.51 33.08 126.36
C LYS A 386 -0.82 32.32 126.49
N GLN A 387 -1.88 32.95 127.00
CA GLN A 387 -3.21 32.31 127.10
C GLN A 387 -3.82 32.08 125.71
N MET A 388 -3.75 33.07 124.82
CA MET A 388 -4.11 32.85 123.41
C MET A 388 -3.33 31.70 122.80
N VAL A 389 -2.03 31.53 123.11
CA VAL A 389 -1.20 30.42 122.61
C VAL A 389 -1.66 29.06 123.13
N GLU A 390 -2.25 28.95 124.32
CA GLU A 390 -2.75 27.67 124.84
C GLU A 390 -4.10 27.27 124.22
N ASP A 391 -5.03 28.21 124.07
CA ASP A 391 -6.27 27.96 123.31
C ASP A 391 -5.99 27.75 121.82
N LEU A 392 -5.10 28.54 121.23
CA LEU A 392 -4.61 28.33 119.86
C LEU A 392 -3.91 26.98 119.72
N LYS A 393 -3.18 26.46 120.73
CA LYS A 393 -2.61 25.11 120.67
C LYS A 393 -3.70 24.04 120.61
N GLN A 394 -4.75 24.14 121.42
CA GLN A 394 -5.85 23.17 121.42
C GLN A 394 -6.68 23.23 120.13
N CYS A 395 -7.05 24.43 119.67
CA CYS A 395 -7.75 24.62 118.41
C CYS A 395 -6.86 24.18 117.22
N ARG A 396 -5.55 24.47 117.25
CA ARG A 396 -4.60 24.01 116.22
C ARG A 396 -4.39 22.50 116.25
N ALA A 397 -4.47 21.84 117.41
CA ALA A 397 -4.43 20.38 117.49
C ALA A 397 -5.66 19.75 116.81
N LYS A 398 -6.88 20.22 117.12
CA LYS A 398 -8.11 19.79 116.46
C LYS A 398 -8.10 20.09 114.95
N GLN A 399 -7.70 21.30 114.56
CA GLN A 399 -7.53 21.69 113.16
C GLN A 399 -6.52 20.77 112.45
N LEU A 400 -5.43 20.37 113.11
CA LEU A 400 -4.42 19.48 112.53
C LEU A 400 -4.92 18.03 112.43
N GLU A 401 -5.76 17.57 113.34
CA GLU A 401 -6.47 16.28 113.20
C GLU A 401 -7.50 16.30 112.07
N ASP A 402 -8.28 17.38 111.91
CA ASP A 402 -9.26 17.50 110.85
C ASP A 402 -8.59 17.70 109.47
N ILE A 403 -7.47 18.43 109.41
CA ILE A 403 -6.60 18.47 108.22
C ILE A 403 -6.06 17.07 107.91
N ARG A 404 -5.61 16.28 108.91
CA ARG A 404 -5.16 14.90 108.68
C ARG A 404 -6.28 13.99 108.14
N LYS A 405 -7.51 14.12 108.66
CA LYS A 405 -8.68 13.37 108.14
C LYS A 405 -9.01 13.79 106.71
N GLN A 406 -9.03 15.10 106.42
CA GLN A 406 -9.26 15.63 105.07
C GLN A 406 -8.16 15.20 104.09
N GLN A 407 -6.90 15.20 104.52
CA GLN A 407 -5.77 14.69 103.73
C GLN A 407 -5.89 13.19 103.48
N ALA A 408 -6.29 12.38 104.47
CA ALA A 408 -6.51 10.95 104.28
C ALA A 408 -7.66 10.66 103.30
N VAL A 409 -8.76 11.41 103.36
CA VAL A 409 -9.88 11.30 102.41
C VAL A 409 -9.49 11.78 101.00
N ALA A 410 -8.69 12.85 100.90
CA ALA A 410 -8.14 13.30 99.62
C ALA A 410 -7.20 12.26 99.01
N LEU A 411 -6.25 11.72 99.79
CA LEU A 411 -5.35 10.66 99.35
C LEU A 411 -6.09 9.40 98.89
N ALA A 412 -7.11 8.94 99.63
CA ALA A 412 -7.92 7.78 99.22
C ALA A 412 -8.68 8.04 97.91
N ARG A 413 -9.17 9.27 97.70
CA ARG A 413 -9.82 9.68 96.45
C ARG A 413 -8.82 9.76 95.29
N ASP A 414 -7.64 10.31 95.54
CA ASP A 414 -6.56 10.40 94.56
C ASP A 414 -6.03 9.00 94.18
N GLU A 415 -5.95 8.06 95.13
CA GLU A 415 -5.64 6.64 94.88
C GLU A 415 -6.73 5.97 94.03
N GLU A 416 -8.01 6.18 94.33
CA GLU A 416 -9.10 5.67 93.50
C GLU A 416 -9.06 6.23 92.08
N ASP A 417 -8.87 7.54 91.93
CA ASP A 417 -8.87 8.22 90.64
C ASP A 417 -7.59 7.86 89.84
N PHE A 418 -6.44 7.71 90.51
CA PHE A 418 -5.24 7.10 89.93
C PHE A 418 -5.49 5.68 89.45
N MET A 419 -6.17 4.84 90.24
CA MET A 419 -6.50 3.45 89.85
C MET A 419 -7.51 3.39 88.70
N LYS A 420 -8.45 4.35 88.60
CA LYS A 420 -9.34 4.51 87.43
C LYS A 420 -8.53 4.89 86.18
N VAL A 421 -7.64 5.88 86.29
CA VAL A 421 -6.75 6.31 85.20
C VAL A 421 -5.82 5.18 84.75
N ALA A 422 -5.18 4.45 85.68
CA ALA A 422 -4.29 3.32 85.39
C ALA A 422 -5.03 2.18 84.67
N LYS A 423 -6.28 1.87 85.05
CA LYS A 423 -7.14 0.92 84.34
C LYS A 423 -7.43 1.37 82.91
N VAL A 424 -7.76 2.66 82.70
CA VAL A 424 -8.00 3.22 81.36
C VAL A 424 -6.73 3.20 80.51
N GLN A 425 -5.59 3.60 81.06
CA GLN A 425 -4.29 3.56 80.38
C GLN A 425 -3.91 2.13 79.99
N ARG A 426 -4.10 1.14 80.86
CA ARG A 426 -3.89 -0.29 80.54
C ARG A 426 -4.78 -0.76 79.40
N MET A 427 -6.09 -0.44 79.44
CA MET A 427 -7.01 -0.78 78.35
C MET A 427 -6.65 -0.09 77.01
N LEU A 428 -6.10 1.12 77.04
CA LEU A 428 -5.59 1.80 75.85
C LEU A 428 -4.33 1.13 75.31
N LEU A 429 -3.36 0.78 76.17
CA LEU A 429 -2.17 0.02 75.78
C LEU A 429 -2.51 -1.35 75.17
N ASP A 430 -3.46 -2.08 75.76
CA ASP A 430 -3.91 -3.38 75.23
C ASP A 430 -4.58 -3.22 73.85
N LYS A 431 -5.38 -2.16 73.65
CA LYS A 431 -5.96 -1.81 72.34
C LYS A 431 -4.89 -1.44 71.32
N ASP A 432 -3.94 -0.59 71.68
CA ASP A 432 -2.82 -0.17 70.82
C ASP A 432 -1.95 -1.37 70.40
N LEU A 433 -1.71 -2.33 71.30
CA LEU A 433 -0.99 -3.56 70.98
C LEU A 433 -1.77 -4.44 69.99
N VAL A 434 -3.09 -4.57 70.14
CA VAL A 434 -3.94 -5.30 69.19
C VAL A 434 -3.99 -4.59 67.83
N GLU A 435 -4.08 -3.25 67.80
CA GLU A 435 -4.02 -2.49 66.56
C GLU A 435 -2.65 -2.60 65.86
N LYS A 436 -1.55 -2.51 66.61
CA LYS A 436 -0.19 -2.71 66.07
C LYS A 436 -0.06 -4.09 65.41
N LYS A 437 -0.49 -5.17 66.09
CA LYS A 437 -0.51 -6.52 65.52
C LYS A 437 -1.36 -6.62 64.24
N LYS A 438 -2.58 -6.04 64.23
CA LYS A 438 -3.42 -6.00 63.03
C LYS A 438 -2.76 -5.24 61.87
N ARG A 439 -2.12 -4.10 62.14
CA ARG A 439 -1.38 -3.31 61.14
C ARG A 439 -0.15 -4.07 60.62
N GLU A 440 0.56 -4.82 61.47
CA GLU A 440 1.67 -5.69 61.08
C GLU A 440 1.22 -6.87 60.21
N GLU A 441 0.12 -7.55 60.58
CA GLU A 441 -0.49 -8.58 59.73
C GLU A 441 -0.93 -8.05 58.36
N GLN A 442 -1.55 -6.85 58.33
CA GLN A 442 -1.95 -6.20 57.09
C GLN A 442 -0.72 -5.86 56.23
N LYS A 443 0.35 -5.30 56.82
CA LYS A 443 1.64 -5.07 56.13
C LYS A 443 2.23 -6.37 55.60
N LEU A 444 2.16 -7.47 56.35
CA LEU A 444 2.70 -8.77 55.95
C LEU A 444 1.86 -9.42 54.83
N LYS A 445 0.53 -9.32 54.90
CA LYS A 445 -0.40 -9.72 53.82
C LYS A 445 -0.15 -8.89 52.55
N HIS A 446 -0.02 -7.57 52.66
CA HIS A 446 0.30 -6.69 51.55
C HIS A 446 1.69 -6.98 50.95
N LYS A 447 2.72 -7.23 51.78
CA LYS A 447 4.05 -7.65 51.31
C LYS A 447 3.99 -8.97 50.54
N LYS A 448 3.24 -9.97 51.03
CA LYS A 448 3.05 -11.25 50.33
C LYS A 448 2.37 -11.06 48.98
N GLU A 449 1.32 -10.23 48.92
CA GLU A 449 0.62 -9.92 47.68
C GLU A 449 1.50 -9.15 46.69
N LEU A 450 2.30 -8.19 47.17
CA LEU A 450 3.23 -7.44 46.33
C LEU A 450 4.36 -8.34 45.78
N LEU A 451 4.88 -9.28 46.58
CA LEU A 451 5.82 -10.30 46.09
C LEU A 451 5.18 -11.25 45.06
N ARG A 452 3.91 -11.62 45.24
CA ARG A 452 3.16 -12.41 44.26
C ARG A 452 3.03 -11.65 42.95
N GLN A 453 2.57 -10.39 42.99
CA GLN A 453 2.46 -9.53 41.80
C GLN A 453 3.79 -9.26 41.09
N ILE A 454 4.91 -9.20 41.82
CA ILE A 454 6.25 -9.12 41.22
C ILE A 454 6.58 -10.43 40.49
N ASN A 455 6.37 -11.59 41.13
CA ASN A 455 6.63 -12.90 40.53
C ASN A 455 5.75 -13.15 39.30
N ASP A 456 4.46 -12.81 39.37
CA ASP A 456 3.52 -12.96 38.25
C ASP A 456 3.91 -12.05 37.08
N LYS A 457 4.26 -10.77 37.33
CA LYS A 457 4.78 -9.86 36.28
C LYS A 457 6.14 -10.29 35.72
N GLU A 458 6.98 -10.93 36.51
CA GLU A 458 8.26 -11.49 36.06
C GLU A 458 8.03 -12.69 35.15
N ARG A 459 7.10 -13.59 35.50
CA ARG A 459 6.65 -14.69 34.64
C ARG A 459 6.04 -14.17 33.34
N GLU A 460 5.15 -13.18 33.39
CA GLU A 460 4.57 -12.54 32.20
C GLU A 460 5.65 -11.97 31.28
N LYS A 461 6.68 -11.30 31.83
CA LYS A 461 7.82 -10.80 31.05
C LYS A 461 8.65 -11.93 30.42
N ILE A 462 8.87 -13.02 31.16
CA ILE A 462 9.60 -14.20 30.65
C ILE A 462 8.80 -14.85 29.52
N MET A 463 7.49 -15.05 29.70
CA MET A 463 6.59 -15.57 28.66
C MET A 463 6.58 -14.67 27.42
N GLN A 464 6.39 -13.35 27.57
CA GLN A 464 6.45 -12.41 26.44
C GLN A 464 7.80 -12.40 25.72
N HIS A 465 8.91 -12.66 26.44
CA HIS A 465 10.23 -12.79 25.83
C HIS A 465 10.40 -14.13 25.10
N GLN A 466 9.82 -15.22 25.64
CA GLN A 466 9.77 -16.53 24.98
C GLN A 466 8.91 -16.47 23.72
N GLU A 467 7.69 -15.93 23.79
CA GLU A 467 6.79 -15.69 22.65
C GLU A 467 7.50 -14.89 21.54
N LYS A 468 8.12 -13.75 21.86
CA LYS A 468 8.91 -12.98 20.86
C LYS A 468 10.06 -13.77 20.23
N PHE A 469 10.69 -14.67 20.98
CA PHE A 469 11.76 -15.51 20.47
C PHE A 469 11.25 -16.68 19.62
N GLU A 470 10.07 -17.21 19.95
CA GLU A 470 9.36 -18.23 19.18
C GLU A 470 8.76 -17.64 17.90
N ASP A 471 8.11 -16.48 17.95
CA ASP A 471 7.70 -15.69 16.79
C ASP A 471 8.91 -15.45 15.87
N GLY A 472 10.05 -15.02 16.43
CA GLY A 472 11.29 -14.85 15.69
C GLY A 472 11.86 -16.15 15.10
N LYS A 473 11.58 -17.33 15.68
CA LYS A 473 11.91 -18.63 15.07
C LYS A 473 10.93 -18.96 13.94
N VAL A 474 9.63 -18.79 14.17
CA VAL A 474 8.57 -19.05 13.18
C VAL A 474 8.79 -18.18 11.94
N GLN A 475 8.99 -16.88 12.10
CA GLN A 475 9.29 -15.97 10.99
C GLN A 475 10.54 -16.41 10.21
N ARG A 476 11.63 -16.81 10.87
CA ARG A 476 12.84 -17.32 10.19
C ARG A 476 12.56 -18.60 9.40
N LEU A 477 11.76 -19.52 9.95
CA LEU A 477 11.34 -20.74 9.24
C LEU A 477 10.40 -20.41 8.07
N GLU A 478 9.49 -19.45 8.22
CA GLU A 478 8.61 -18.98 7.14
C GLU A 478 9.40 -18.32 6.00
N TYR A 479 10.38 -17.47 6.32
CA TYR A 479 11.31 -16.90 5.34
C TYR A 479 12.10 -18.01 4.63
N GLU A 480 12.67 -18.98 5.36
CA GLU A 480 13.42 -20.09 4.76
C GLU A 480 12.54 -20.99 3.87
N ILE A 481 11.30 -21.27 4.30
CA ILE A 481 10.31 -22.01 3.49
C ILE A 481 9.93 -21.22 2.24
N ASN A 482 9.75 -19.90 2.35
CA ASN A 482 9.42 -19.04 1.20
C ASN A 482 10.59 -18.94 0.22
N ASP A 483 11.82 -18.81 0.73
CA ASP A 483 13.05 -18.78 -0.09
C ASP A 483 13.24 -20.09 -0.85
N ARG A 484 13.05 -21.25 -0.19
CA ARG A 484 13.08 -22.56 -0.86
C ARG A 484 11.99 -22.67 -1.93
N LYS A 485 10.75 -22.23 -1.66
CA LYS A 485 9.66 -22.19 -2.67
C LYS A 485 10.02 -21.32 -3.88
N VAL A 486 10.65 -20.17 -3.67
CA VAL A 486 11.10 -19.28 -4.75
C VAL A 486 12.25 -19.92 -5.53
N GLU A 487 13.24 -20.51 -4.87
CA GLU A 487 14.32 -21.25 -5.53
C GLU A 487 13.79 -22.42 -6.37
N ASP A 488 12.87 -23.21 -5.84
CA ASP A 488 12.28 -24.35 -6.54
C ASP A 488 11.41 -23.89 -7.72
N TYR A 489 10.61 -22.82 -7.56
CA TYR A 489 9.87 -22.21 -8.67
C TYR A 489 10.80 -21.68 -9.78
N LEU A 490 11.96 -21.12 -9.43
CA LEU A 490 12.98 -20.69 -10.39
C LEU A 490 13.62 -21.87 -11.14
N LYS A 491 13.88 -22.99 -10.46
CA LYS A 491 14.35 -24.24 -11.11
C LYS A 491 13.29 -24.76 -12.08
N ASP A 492 12.04 -24.91 -11.62
CA ASP A 492 10.87 -25.27 -12.43
C ASP A 492 10.76 -24.41 -13.70
N LYS A 493 10.98 -23.09 -13.56
CA LYS A 493 10.90 -22.15 -14.68
C LYS A 493 12.05 -22.30 -15.67
N ILE A 494 13.24 -22.70 -15.21
CA ILE A 494 14.40 -23.02 -16.07
C ILE A 494 14.20 -24.37 -16.76
N ASP A 495 13.69 -25.38 -16.05
CA ASP A 495 13.39 -26.69 -16.64
C ASP A 495 12.28 -26.58 -17.70
N ARG A 496 11.26 -25.75 -17.48
CA ARG A 496 10.29 -25.37 -18.54
C ARG A 496 10.95 -24.70 -19.74
N LEU A 497 12.09 -23.99 -19.62
CA LEU A 497 12.82 -23.47 -20.78
C LEU A 497 13.59 -24.57 -21.53
N ARG A 498 14.08 -25.60 -20.82
CA ARG A 498 14.67 -26.81 -21.42
C ARG A 498 13.61 -27.60 -22.20
N GLU A 499 12.43 -27.83 -21.60
CA GLU A 499 11.27 -28.47 -22.25
C GLU A 499 10.84 -27.73 -23.53
N ASN A 500 10.88 -26.39 -23.52
CA ASN A 500 10.58 -25.56 -24.68
C ASN A 500 11.74 -25.45 -25.70
N ASN A 501 12.73 -26.34 -25.64
CA ASN A 501 13.87 -26.43 -26.58
C ASN A 501 14.68 -25.12 -26.74
N VAL A 502 14.78 -24.29 -25.70
CA VAL A 502 15.67 -23.13 -25.72
C VAL A 502 17.13 -23.60 -25.73
N PRO A 503 18.02 -23.06 -26.59
CA PRO A 503 19.40 -23.55 -26.66
C PRO A 503 20.14 -23.40 -25.32
N GLU A 504 20.77 -24.49 -24.89
CA GLU A 504 21.45 -24.67 -23.60
C GLU A 504 22.48 -23.58 -23.25
N GLN A 505 23.07 -22.92 -24.25
CA GLN A 505 23.95 -21.76 -24.05
C GLN A 505 23.24 -20.59 -23.37
N TYR A 506 21.99 -20.29 -23.77
CA TYR A 506 21.20 -19.23 -23.15
C TYR A 506 20.68 -19.64 -21.76
N ILE A 507 20.41 -20.92 -21.55
CA ILE A 507 19.98 -21.47 -20.26
C ILE A 507 21.12 -21.34 -19.24
N LYS A 508 22.35 -21.70 -19.61
CA LYS A 508 23.55 -21.50 -18.78
C LYS A 508 23.84 -20.01 -18.49
N ASP A 509 23.61 -19.12 -19.46
CA ASP A 509 23.70 -17.67 -19.23
C ASP A 509 22.66 -17.20 -18.19
N ILE A 510 21.42 -17.70 -18.24
CA ILE A 510 20.37 -17.42 -17.24
C ILE A 510 20.76 -17.96 -15.86
N GLU A 511 21.13 -19.25 -15.74
CA GLU A 511 21.57 -19.88 -14.48
C GLU A 511 22.68 -19.06 -13.81
N ARG A 512 23.68 -18.64 -14.59
CA ARG A 512 24.82 -17.85 -14.12
C ARG A 512 24.41 -16.45 -13.64
N GLN A 513 23.50 -15.77 -14.35
CA GLN A 513 23.02 -14.44 -13.95
C GLN A 513 22.15 -14.49 -12.69
N LEU A 514 21.35 -15.55 -12.52
CA LEU A 514 20.51 -15.74 -11.33
C LEU A 514 21.27 -16.30 -10.12
N LYS A 515 22.57 -16.60 -10.28
CA LYS A 515 23.43 -17.20 -9.24
C LYS A 515 22.83 -18.46 -8.61
N ILE A 516 21.99 -19.18 -9.37
CA ILE A 516 21.38 -20.43 -8.90
C ILE A 516 22.53 -21.41 -8.75
N LYS A 517 22.87 -21.73 -7.50
CA LYS A 517 23.89 -22.72 -7.20
C LYS A 517 23.43 -24.03 -7.84
N LYS A 518 24.23 -24.58 -8.75
CA LYS A 518 24.09 -26.00 -9.07
C LYS A 518 24.29 -26.76 -7.78
N GLN A 519 23.28 -27.52 -7.38
CA GLN A 519 23.49 -28.66 -6.51
C GLN A 519 24.29 -29.65 -7.35
N GLU A 520 25.62 -29.60 -7.20
CA GLU A 520 26.47 -30.71 -7.59
C GLU A 520 25.98 -31.93 -6.80
N LYS A 521 25.59 -32.98 -7.54
CA LYS A 521 25.10 -34.25 -6.99
C LYS A 521 26.28 -35.14 -6.62
#